data_AF-A0AAD6CK75-F1
#
_entry.id   AF-A0AAD6CK75-F1
#
_cell.length_a   1.000
_cell.length_b   1.000
_cell.length_c   1.000
_cell.angle_alpha   90.00
_cell.angle_beta   90.00
_cell.angle_gamma   90.00
#
_symmetry.space_group_name_H-M   'P 1'
#
loop_
_entity.id
_entity.type
_entity.pdbx_description
1 polymer ?
#
loop_
_entity_poly.entity_id
_entity_poly.type
_entity_poly.pdbx_seq_one_letter_code
_entity_poly.pdbx_strand_id
1 'polypeptide(L)'
;MATASCISRNEQTRYIGDSSLGRERAVMWIEASESWLRSHSQKNVYLAVWQIRCLLVLAKLVNTVKKKRHWTEAGNLVREAMAAGLHRDPGLLGEKVSAFDREMRRRLWATITELELQASIDRGMTSTSAAAFADTKGVLNLEDKDLTDEPDALDTQRPVTEYTESSFLYFSSISFSLRVSLNSLVNDMSSPLRYEEVMHYEELITKELQKLPPWSSVRSHPNEPGLSLAARTLLDVQLRQFLIMLHAPFARQAESTSRHSFSRMVCFDAASSIIDQYARLSESNNLMLLLLRHDYFRSALVICQNSYISLTLQNDLLLSSNTSVFIDYIEKALSMLEDRIVQIGTGYTHHWYISAGRALLRLALSLDQSTQESGQAVDRVARQYYRVMSSQVEIEIAKEKIITLPENRMNAIYEHSKLPNELLDPLGSPFPDSNALNALFEQTDMNDFFGDPEVWVFDSLYPMESL
;
A
#
# COMPACT_ATOMS: atom_id res chain seq x y z
N MET A 1 -11.22 -8.22 -7.52
CA MET A 1 -10.35 -9.02 -8.43
C MET A 1 -9.03 -8.32 -8.77
N ALA A 2 -9.05 -7.09 -9.33
CA ALA A 2 -7.83 -6.38 -9.70
C ALA A 2 -6.81 -6.22 -8.57
N THR A 3 -7.26 -6.03 -7.33
CA THR A 3 -6.41 -5.92 -6.13
C THR A 3 -5.64 -7.20 -5.80
N ALA A 4 -6.11 -8.38 -6.23
CA ALA A 4 -5.58 -9.67 -5.80
C ALA A 4 -4.92 -10.50 -6.91
N SER A 5 -5.08 -10.12 -8.18
CA SER A 5 -4.62 -10.92 -9.34
C SER A 5 -3.12 -11.22 -9.37
N CYS A 6 -2.29 -10.35 -8.76
CA CYS A 6 -0.83 -10.46 -8.78
C CYS A 6 -0.23 -10.85 -7.43
N ILE A 7 -1.04 -11.08 -6.38
CA ILE A 7 -0.52 -11.26 -5.00
C ILE A 7 0.00 -12.68 -4.77
N SER A 8 -0.60 -13.69 -5.39
CA SER A 8 -0.22 -15.09 -5.19
C SER A 8 0.98 -15.48 -6.05
N ARG A 9 2.01 -16.09 -5.45
CA ARG A 9 3.06 -16.78 -6.20
C ARG A 9 2.45 -17.94 -6.97
N ASN A 10 2.16 -17.74 -8.25
CA ASN A 10 1.79 -18.83 -9.15
C ASN A 10 3.07 -19.59 -9.56
N GLU A 11 2.98 -20.92 -9.67
CA GLU A 11 4.13 -21.79 -10.01
C GLU A 11 4.82 -21.39 -11.33
N GLN A 12 4.09 -20.74 -12.25
CA GLN A 12 4.67 -20.20 -13.47
C GLN A 12 3.93 -18.92 -13.92
N THR A 13 4.44 -17.76 -13.52
CA THR A 13 3.93 -16.47 -14.06
C THR A 13 4.23 -16.39 -15.55
N ARG A 14 3.21 -16.09 -16.34
CA ARG A 14 3.28 -15.92 -17.79
C ARG A 14 3.11 -14.44 -18.15
N TYR A 15 3.65 -14.05 -19.31
CA TYR A 15 3.71 -12.65 -19.71
C TYR A 15 3.29 -12.45 -21.17
N ILE A 16 2.77 -11.25 -21.46
CA ILE A 16 2.66 -10.70 -22.81
C ILE A 16 3.51 -9.43 -22.82
N GLY A 17 4.57 -9.41 -23.63
CA GLY A 17 5.53 -8.30 -23.61
C GLY A 17 6.16 -8.15 -22.22
N ASP A 18 6.04 -6.96 -21.63
CA ASP A 18 6.58 -6.62 -20.31
C ASP A 18 5.55 -6.72 -19.17
N SER A 19 4.37 -7.29 -19.40
CA SER A 19 3.30 -7.36 -18.42
C SER A 19 2.89 -8.80 -18.12
N SER A 20 2.70 -9.11 -16.84
CA SER A 20 2.20 -10.44 -16.44
C SER A 20 0.71 -10.60 -16.79
N LEU A 21 0.27 -11.82 -17.05
CA LEU A 21 -1.16 -12.09 -17.32
C LEU A 21 -2.06 -11.65 -16.15
N GLY A 22 -1.58 -11.78 -14.91
CA GLY A 22 -2.29 -11.29 -13.72
C GLY A 22 -2.47 -9.78 -13.74
N ARG A 23 -1.43 -9.05 -14.17
CA ARG A 23 -1.46 -7.58 -14.30
C ARG A 23 -2.38 -7.13 -15.43
N GLU A 24 -2.31 -7.76 -16.60
CA GLU A 24 -3.22 -7.47 -17.72
C GLU A 24 -4.68 -7.67 -17.33
N ARG A 25 -4.99 -8.78 -16.64
CA ARG A 25 -6.32 -9.00 -16.06
C ARG A 25 -6.71 -7.91 -15.06
N ALA A 26 -5.78 -7.47 -14.21
CA ALA A 26 -6.06 -6.39 -13.27
C ALA A 26 -6.32 -5.06 -13.99
N VAL A 27 -5.58 -4.74 -15.06
CA VAL A 27 -5.79 -3.55 -15.89
C VAL A 27 -7.19 -3.58 -16.51
N MET A 28 -7.60 -4.71 -17.11
CA MET A 28 -8.94 -4.88 -17.65
C MET A 28 -10.03 -4.58 -16.61
N TRP A 29 -9.93 -5.15 -15.41
CA TRP A 29 -10.89 -4.88 -14.33
C TRP A 29 -10.86 -3.44 -13.82
N ILE A 30 -9.68 -2.81 -13.76
CA ILE A 30 -9.55 -1.39 -13.39
C ILE A 30 -10.29 -0.51 -14.42
N GLU A 31 -10.12 -0.78 -15.71
CA GLU A 31 -10.76 -0.03 -16.79
C GLU A 31 -12.28 -0.23 -16.81
N ALA A 32 -12.74 -1.46 -16.59
CA ALA A 32 -14.16 -1.78 -16.45
C ALA A 32 -14.79 -1.02 -15.27
N SER A 33 -14.17 -1.07 -14.09
CA SER A 33 -14.63 -0.36 -12.90
C SER A 33 -14.59 1.16 -13.08
N GLU A 34 -13.55 1.71 -13.73
CA GLU A 34 -13.49 3.14 -14.07
C GLU A 34 -14.62 3.55 -15.02
N SER A 35 -14.92 2.73 -16.03
CA SER A 35 -16.00 3.03 -16.97
C SER A 35 -17.36 3.00 -16.30
N TRP A 36 -17.61 1.98 -15.48
CA TRP A 36 -18.84 1.84 -14.71
C TRP A 36 -19.05 3.00 -13.73
N LEU A 37 -18.00 3.43 -13.02
CA LEU A 37 -18.10 4.60 -12.12
C LEU A 37 -18.44 5.90 -12.87
N ARG A 38 -18.03 6.04 -14.13
CA ARG A 38 -18.34 7.22 -14.96
C ARG A 38 -19.78 7.21 -15.46
N SER A 39 -20.39 6.04 -15.67
CA SER A 39 -21.79 5.93 -16.09
C SER A 39 -22.76 6.03 -14.91
N HIS A 40 -22.30 5.81 -13.68
CA HIS A 40 -23.17 5.85 -12.50
C HIS A 40 -23.63 7.26 -12.12
N SER A 41 -24.87 7.35 -11.64
CA SER A 41 -25.46 8.60 -11.13
C SER A 41 -24.66 9.11 -9.93
N GLN A 42 -24.33 10.40 -9.92
CA GLN A 42 -23.71 11.06 -8.77
C GLN A 42 -24.74 11.47 -7.70
N LYS A 43 -26.05 11.25 -7.95
CA LYS A 43 -27.12 11.64 -7.02
C LYS A 43 -27.36 10.58 -5.94
N ASN A 44 -27.22 9.29 -6.28
CA ASN A 44 -27.44 8.18 -5.37
C ASN A 44 -26.14 7.39 -5.30
N VAL A 45 -25.31 7.71 -4.30
CA VAL A 45 -24.02 7.04 -4.10
C VAL A 45 -24.18 6.11 -2.92
N TYR A 46 -23.98 4.82 -3.11
CA TYR A 46 -24.12 3.83 -2.04
C TYR A 46 -22.77 3.51 -1.38
N LEU A 47 -22.79 2.82 -0.23
CA LEU A 47 -21.60 2.32 0.47
C LEU A 47 -20.60 1.65 -0.48
N ALA A 48 -21.05 0.72 -1.31
CA ALA A 48 -20.13 -0.01 -2.18
C ALA A 48 -19.50 0.86 -3.26
N VAL A 49 -20.13 1.96 -3.67
CA VAL A 49 -19.49 2.89 -4.62
C VAL A 49 -18.24 3.48 -3.97
N TRP A 50 -18.30 3.84 -2.68
CA TRP A 50 -17.13 4.30 -1.92
C TRP A 50 -16.08 3.19 -1.73
N GLN A 51 -16.51 1.97 -1.45
CA GLN A 51 -15.61 0.82 -1.35
C GLN A 51 -14.91 0.54 -2.68
N ILE A 52 -15.64 0.59 -3.81
CA ILE A 52 -15.09 0.44 -5.17
C ILE A 52 -14.08 1.54 -5.45
N ARG A 53 -14.37 2.81 -5.10
CA ARG A 53 -13.42 3.92 -5.26
C ARG A 53 -12.11 3.67 -4.47
N CYS A 54 -12.20 3.21 -3.22
CA CYS A 54 -11.02 2.85 -2.42
C CYS A 54 -10.23 1.68 -3.02
N LEU A 55 -10.94 0.61 -3.41
CA LEU A 55 -10.36 -0.58 -4.04
C LEU A 55 -9.71 -0.26 -5.38
N LEU A 56 -10.23 0.71 -6.13
CA LEU A 56 -9.66 1.15 -7.39
C LEU A 56 -8.30 1.82 -7.19
N VAL A 57 -8.16 2.68 -6.17
CA VAL A 57 -6.87 3.27 -5.79
C VAL A 57 -5.87 2.17 -5.40
N LEU A 58 -6.28 1.24 -4.55
CA LEU A 58 -5.45 0.08 -4.16
C LEU A 58 -5.05 -0.79 -5.36
N ALA A 59 -5.98 -1.09 -6.26
CA ALA A 59 -5.71 -1.89 -7.45
C ALA A 59 -4.67 -1.24 -8.35
N LYS A 60 -4.76 0.08 -8.55
CA LYS A 60 -3.76 0.83 -9.33
C LYS A 60 -2.39 0.86 -8.67
N LEU A 61 -2.33 0.96 -7.34
CA LEU A 61 -1.07 0.92 -6.59
C LEU A 61 -0.38 -0.44 -6.72
N VAL A 62 -1.08 -1.52 -6.36
CA VAL A 62 -0.57 -2.91 -6.40
C VAL A 62 -0.07 -3.29 -7.80
N ASN A 63 -0.81 -2.91 -8.84
CA ASN A 63 -0.49 -3.27 -10.23
C ASN A 63 0.37 -2.22 -10.96
N THR A 64 0.79 -1.15 -10.27
CA THR A 64 1.58 -0.04 -10.82
C THR A 64 0.95 0.57 -12.08
N VAL A 65 -0.38 0.71 -12.10
CA VAL A 65 -1.14 1.29 -13.22
C VAL A 65 -1.17 2.80 -13.07
N LYS A 66 -0.80 3.54 -14.13
CA LYS A 66 -0.81 5.02 -14.17
C LYS A 66 -0.09 5.67 -12.97
N LYS A 67 1.05 5.12 -12.51
CA LYS A 67 1.80 5.54 -11.30
C LYS A 67 1.90 7.05 -11.06
N LYS A 68 2.13 7.83 -12.10
CA LYS A 68 2.25 9.30 -12.00
C LYS A 68 0.98 10.01 -11.51
N ARG A 69 -0.19 9.35 -11.56
CA ARG A 69 -1.49 9.88 -11.17
C ARG A 69 -1.95 9.46 -9.77
N HIS A 70 -1.25 8.54 -9.10
CA HIS A 70 -1.67 7.99 -7.80
C HIS A 70 -1.97 9.07 -6.77
N TRP A 71 -1.07 10.06 -6.62
CA TRP A 71 -1.26 11.18 -5.69
C TRP A 71 -2.48 12.03 -6.02
N THR A 72 -2.64 12.42 -7.29
CA THR A 72 -3.79 13.25 -7.70
C THR A 72 -5.12 12.50 -7.57
N GLU A 73 -5.14 11.20 -7.83
CA GLU A 73 -6.35 10.37 -7.70
C GLU A 73 -6.76 10.17 -6.24
N ALA A 74 -5.80 9.90 -5.34
CA ALA A 74 -6.08 9.80 -3.91
C ALA A 74 -6.56 11.15 -3.33
N GLY A 75 -5.96 12.27 -3.73
CA GLY A 75 -6.41 13.60 -3.34
C GLY A 75 -7.79 13.98 -3.89
N ASN A 76 -8.14 13.54 -5.11
CA ASN A 76 -9.50 13.67 -5.64
C ASN A 76 -10.50 12.89 -4.78
N LEU A 77 -10.16 11.66 -4.39
CA LEU A 77 -11.03 10.83 -3.56
C LEU A 77 -11.31 11.47 -2.18
N VAL A 78 -10.33 12.11 -1.56
CA VAL A 78 -10.55 12.90 -0.33
C VAL A 78 -11.55 14.03 -0.57
N ARG A 79 -11.41 14.79 -1.66
CA ARG A 79 -12.35 15.89 -1.97
C ARG A 79 -13.76 15.40 -2.23
N GLU A 80 -13.91 14.31 -2.96
CA GLU A 80 -15.20 13.66 -3.18
C GLU A 80 -15.81 13.21 -1.84
N ALA A 81 -15.02 12.57 -0.98
CA ALA A 81 -15.47 12.12 0.34
C ALA A 81 -15.89 13.29 1.24
N MET A 82 -15.16 14.40 1.18
CA MET A 82 -15.54 15.63 1.88
C MET A 82 -16.84 16.20 1.36
N ALA A 83 -17.03 16.25 0.04
CA ALA A 83 -18.27 16.69 -0.59
C ALA A 83 -19.47 15.81 -0.23
N ALA A 84 -19.25 14.55 0.15
CA ALA A 84 -20.27 13.64 0.68
C ALA A 84 -20.39 13.64 2.22
N GLY A 85 -19.65 14.51 2.90
CA GLY A 85 -19.72 14.66 4.36
C GLY A 85 -19.04 13.56 5.17
N LEU A 86 -18.20 12.72 4.56
CA LEU A 86 -17.51 11.63 5.29
C LEU A 86 -16.51 12.13 6.34
N HIS A 87 -16.07 13.39 6.22
CA HIS A 87 -15.21 14.06 7.20
C HIS A 87 -15.93 14.52 8.48
N ARG A 88 -17.27 14.46 8.49
CA ARG A 88 -18.11 14.83 9.63
C ARG A 88 -18.47 13.58 10.43
N ASP A 89 -18.36 13.62 11.76
CA ASP A 89 -18.74 12.45 12.58
C ASP A 89 -20.23 12.14 12.42
N PRO A 90 -20.59 10.91 12.03
CA PRO A 90 -21.99 10.54 11.83
C PRO A 90 -22.74 10.41 13.18
N GLY A 91 -22.07 10.48 14.33
CA GLY A 91 -22.73 10.59 15.63
C GLY A 91 -23.51 11.89 15.82
N LEU A 92 -23.26 12.92 15.02
CA LEU A 92 -24.07 14.14 15.01
C LEU A 92 -25.45 13.93 14.37
N LEU A 93 -25.63 12.84 13.64
CA LEU A 93 -26.85 12.54 12.86
C LEU A 93 -27.92 11.81 13.69
N GLY A 94 -27.59 11.39 14.92
CA GLY A 94 -28.51 10.70 15.83
C GLY A 94 -29.06 9.40 15.25
N GLU A 95 -30.35 9.15 15.46
CA GLU A 95 -31.06 7.94 15.01
C GLU A 95 -31.29 7.88 13.49
N LYS A 96 -30.93 8.94 12.73
CA LYS A 96 -31.06 8.94 11.26
C LYS A 96 -30.08 7.99 10.57
N VAL A 97 -29.08 7.49 11.29
CA VAL A 97 -28.02 6.64 10.75
C VAL A 97 -27.80 5.47 11.71
N SER A 98 -27.83 4.24 11.18
CA SER A 98 -27.65 3.02 11.98
C SER A 98 -26.24 2.92 12.57
N ALA A 99 -26.06 2.05 13.58
CA ALA A 99 -24.73 1.79 14.14
C ALA A 99 -23.74 1.30 13.07
N PHE A 100 -24.18 0.38 12.20
CA PHE A 100 -23.44 -0.11 11.05
C PHE A 100 -22.96 1.02 10.15
N ASP A 101 -23.86 1.88 9.67
CA ASP A 101 -23.51 2.96 8.75
C ASP A 101 -22.59 3.99 9.38
N ARG A 102 -22.79 4.30 10.66
CA ARG A 102 -21.89 5.22 11.41
C ARG A 102 -20.46 4.70 11.41
N GLU A 103 -20.27 3.42 11.71
CA GLU A 103 -18.94 2.82 11.73
C GLU A 103 -18.37 2.67 10.31
N MET A 104 -19.18 2.29 9.33
CA MET A 104 -18.74 2.18 7.94
C MET A 104 -18.31 3.53 7.35
N ARG A 105 -18.99 4.63 7.68
CA ARG A 105 -18.56 6.00 7.33
C ARG A 105 -17.20 6.35 7.94
N ARG A 106 -16.97 6.03 9.23
CA ARG A 106 -15.67 6.24 9.89
C ARG A 106 -14.56 5.43 9.25
N ARG A 107 -14.80 4.15 8.97
CA ARG A 107 -13.86 3.25 8.31
C ARG A 107 -13.50 3.72 6.90
N LEU A 108 -14.49 4.17 6.13
CA LEU A 108 -14.26 4.75 4.79
C LEU A 108 -13.44 6.04 4.86
N TRP A 109 -13.80 6.98 5.74
CA TRP A 109 -13.03 8.21 5.93
C TRP A 109 -11.57 7.91 6.29
N ALA A 110 -11.34 7.03 7.27
CA ALA A 110 -10.00 6.63 7.69
C ALA A 110 -9.22 5.93 6.56
N THR A 111 -9.88 5.07 5.77
CA THR A 111 -9.23 4.40 4.63
C THR A 111 -8.83 5.41 3.55
N ILE A 112 -9.72 6.33 3.20
CA ILE A 112 -9.49 7.33 2.15
C ILE A 112 -8.34 8.27 2.53
N THR A 113 -8.32 8.75 3.77
CA THR A 113 -7.25 9.63 4.26
C THR A 113 -5.91 8.90 4.42
N GLU A 114 -5.92 7.61 4.81
CA GLU A 114 -4.72 6.79 4.86
C GLU A 114 -4.10 6.60 3.47
N LEU A 115 -4.91 6.29 2.46
CA LEU A 115 -4.47 6.17 1.07
C LEU A 115 -3.87 7.48 0.55
N GLU A 116 -4.49 8.62 0.84
CA GLU A 116 -4.01 9.93 0.42
C GLU A 116 -2.72 10.34 1.11
N LEU A 117 -2.64 10.19 2.44
CA LEU A 117 -1.43 10.50 3.21
C LEU A 117 -0.27 9.69 2.67
N GLN A 118 -0.49 8.41 2.42
CA GLN A 118 0.56 7.55 1.92
C GLN A 118 0.98 7.89 0.49
N ALA A 119 0.05 8.27 -0.38
CA ALA A 119 0.36 8.75 -1.73
C ALA A 119 1.13 10.09 -1.70
N SER A 120 0.82 10.98 -0.75
CA SER A 120 1.53 12.25 -0.52
C SER A 120 2.96 12.03 -0.06
N ILE A 121 3.17 11.13 0.90
CA ILE A 121 4.52 10.68 1.32
C ILE A 121 5.29 10.10 0.13
N ASP A 122 4.62 9.28 -0.71
CA ASP A 122 5.29 8.67 -1.85
C ASP A 122 5.71 9.66 -2.93
N ARG A 123 4.93 10.73 -3.09
CA ARG A 123 5.15 11.78 -4.08
C ARG A 123 6.09 12.89 -3.60
N GLY A 124 6.36 12.98 -2.30
CA GLY A 124 7.09 14.09 -1.68
C GLY A 124 6.27 15.38 -1.67
N MET A 125 5.00 15.27 -1.28
CA MET A 125 4.06 16.40 -1.17
C MET A 125 3.42 16.41 0.22
N THR A 126 2.95 17.58 0.63
CA THR A 126 2.11 17.73 1.82
C THR A 126 0.74 17.11 1.57
N SER A 127 0.26 16.33 2.55
CA SER A 127 -1.06 15.71 2.53
C SER A 127 -2.18 16.74 2.63
N THR A 128 -3.28 16.49 1.93
CA THR A 128 -4.51 17.29 2.00
C THR A 128 -5.07 17.32 3.44
N SER A 129 -4.86 16.27 4.21
CA SER A 129 -5.29 16.17 5.61
C SER A 129 -4.60 17.17 6.54
N ALA A 130 -3.51 17.81 6.13
CA ALA A 130 -2.88 18.88 6.92
C ALA A 130 -3.75 20.15 7.00
N ALA A 131 -4.60 20.38 6.00
CA ALA A 131 -5.48 21.56 5.93
C ALA A 131 -6.98 21.21 6.02
N ALA A 132 -7.34 19.94 5.82
CA ALA A 132 -8.73 19.49 5.91
C ALA A 132 -9.13 19.21 7.36
N PHE A 133 -10.02 20.05 7.91
CA PHE A 133 -10.64 19.77 9.20
C PHE A 133 -11.62 18.58 9.10
N ALA A 134 -11.53 17.65 10.04
CA ALA A 134 -12.46 16.56 10.22
C ALA A 134 -12.70 16.35 11.72
N ASP A 135 -13.97 16.17 12.11
CA ASP A 135 -14.35 15.87 13.49
C ASP A 135 -14.78 14.40 13.70
N THR A 136 -14.61 13.59 12.64
CA THR A 136 -14.85 12.16 12.66
C THR A 136 -14.09 11.48 13.79
N LYS A 137 -14.78 10.71 14.63
CA LYS A 137 -14.15 9.93 15.70
C LYS A 137 -13.31 8.78 15.12
N GLY A 138 -12.38 8.25 15.93
CA GLY A 138 -11.58 7.09 15.57
C GLY A 138 -12.45 5.87 15.23
N VAL A 139 -11.94 5.03 14.33
CA VAL A 139 -12.52 3.70 13.99
C VAL A 139 -12.51 2.83 15.24
N LEU A 140 -13.49 1.94 15.39
CA LEU A 140 -13.56 0.99 16.51
C LEU A 140 -12.96 -0.37 16.13
N ASN A 141 -12.36 -1.06 17.11
CA ASN A 141 -11.81 -2.40 16.92
C ASN A 141 -12.92 -3.45 17.01
N LEU A 142 -13.73 -3.58 15.96
CA LEU A 142 -14.89 -4.47 15.87
C LEU A 142 -14.66 -5.57 14.83
N GLU A 143 -15.25 -6.74 15.06
CA GLU A 143 -15.39 -7.76 14.03
C GLU A 143 -16.52 -7.40 13.08
N ASP A 144 -16.35 -7.68 11.78
CA ASP A 144 -17.35 -7.31 10.77
C ASP A 144 -18.69 -8.05 10.98
N LYS A 145 -18.64 -9.27 11.51
CA LYS A 145 -19.83 -10.06 11.85
C LYS A 145 -20.62 -9.53 13.06
N ASP A 146 -19.96 -8.78 13.94
CA ASP A 146 -20.57 -8.22 15.16
C ASP A 146 -21.15 -6.82 14.89
N LEU A 147 -20.82 -6.21 13.73
CA LEU A 147 -21.33 -4.91 13.32
C LEU A 147 -22.73 -5.06 12.71
N THR A 148 -23.75 -4.67 13.46
CA THR A 148 -25.16 -4.67 13.04
C THR A 148 -25.74 -3.25 13.08
N ASP A 149 -27.00 -3.09 12.64
CA ASP A 149 -27.69 -1.80 12.69
C ASP A 149 -28.03 -1.33 14.12
N GLU A 150 -28.04 -2.26 15.08
CA GLU A 150 -28.45 -2.02 16.46
C GLU A 150 -27.43 -1.15 17.24
N PRO A 151 -27.89 -0.20 18.08
CA PRO A 151 -26.99 0.73 18.78
C PRO A 151 -25.92 0.06 19.66
N ASP A 152 -26.24 -1.09 20.27
CA ASP A 152 -25.37 -1.85 21.16
C ASP A 152 -24.24 -2.58 20.40
N ALA A 153 -24.33 -2.70 19.08
CA ALA A 153 -23.26 -3.25 18.24
C ALA A 153 -21.94 -2.49 18.43
N LEU A 154 -21.99 -1.18 18.67
CA LEU A 154 -20.79 -0.35 18.88
C LEU A 154 -20.11 -0.62 20.24
N ASP A 155 -20.82 -1.22 21.19
CA ASP A 155 -20.29 -1.57 22.52
C ASP A 155 -19.53 -2.90 22.51
N THR A 156 -19.57 -3.66 21.40
CA THR A 156 -18.91 -4.97 21.24
C THR A 156 -17.41 -4.88 20.93
N GLN A 157 -16.78 -3.73 21.19
CA GLN A 157 -15.38 -3.47 20.87
C GLN A 157 -14.44 -4.51 21.50
N ARG A 158 -13.59 -5.12 20.67
CA ARG A 158 -12.59 -6.10 21.11
C ARG A 158 -11.39 -5.42 21.76
N PRO A 159 -10.77 -6.04 22.78
CA PRO A 159 -9.53 -5.56 23.37
C PRO A 159 -8.44 -5.35 22.30
N VAL A 160 -7.60 -4.34 22.48
CA VAL A 160 -6.53 -3.98 21.54
C VAL A 160 -5.47 -5.08 21.31
N THR A 161 -5.46 -6.10 22.16
CA THR A 161 -4.59 -7.28 22.05
C THR A 161 -5.15 -8.34 21.10
N GLU A 162 -6.45 -8.33 20.83
CA GLU A 162 -7.14 -9.25 19.91
C GLU A 162 -7.19 -8.63 18.52
N TYR A 163 -6.76 -9.38 17.52
CA TYR A 163 -6.78 -8.95 16.13
C TYR A 163 -8.17 -9.15 15.54
N THR A 164 -8.69 -8.11 14.88
CA THR A 164 -9.91 -8.12 14.07
C THR A 164 -9.58 -7.57 12.69
N GLU A 165 -10.51 -7.69 11.73
CA GLU A 165 -10.31 -7.13 10.38
C GLU A 165 -10.21 -5.58 10.37
N SER A 166 -10.78 -4.90 11.38
CA SER A 166 -10.71 -3.44 11.55
C SER A 166 -9.51 -2.95 12.36
N SER A 167 -8.77 -3.86 13.00
CA SER A 167 -7.62 -3.56 13.85
C SER A 167 -6.57 -2.67 13.18
N PHE A 168 -6.28 -2.89 11.89
CA PHE A 168 -5.34 -2.02 11.17
C PHE A 168 -5.81 -0.57 11.16
N LEU A 169 -7.06 -0.32 10.76
CA LEU A 169 -7.60 1.04 10.68
C LEU A 169 -7.71 1.69 12.06
N TYR A 170 -8.11 0.93 13.09
CA TYR A 170 -8.14 1.38 14.48
C TYR A 170 -6.78 1.97 14.89
N PHE A 171 -5.71 1.16 14.82
CA PHE A 171 -4.37 1.60 15.24
C PHE A 171 -3.78 2.66 14.31
N SER A 172 -4.05 2.59 13.01
CA SER A 172 -3.57 3.60 12.07
C SER A 172 -4.16 4.98 12.39
N SER A 173 -5.44 5.03 12.79
CA SER A 173 -6.13 6.27 13.17
C SER A 173 -5.51 6.96 14.39
N ILE A 174 -5.00 6.19 15.37
CA ILE A 174 -4.38 6.72 16.59
C ILE A 174 -3.12 7.54 16.26
N SER A 175 -2.30 7.05 15.34
CA SER A 175 -1.05 7.72 14.94
C SER A 175 -1.21 8.67 13.75
N PHE A 176 -2.41 8.79 13.18
CA PHE A 176 -2.66 9.50 11.93
C PHE A 176 -2.25 10.99 11.99
N SER A 177 -2.69 11.72 13.02
CA SER A 177 -2.38 13.15 13.17
C SER A 177 -0.88 13.42 13.31
N LEU A 178 -0.15 12.53 14.01
CA LEU A 178 1.32 12.60 14.09
C LEU A 178 1.94 12.44 12.70
N ARG A 179 1.51 11.44 11.93
CA ARG A 179 2.04 11.17 10.58
C ARG A 179 1.72 12.29 9.59
N VAL A 180 0.55 12.92 9.66
CA VAL A 180 0.21 14.11 8.86
C VAL A 180 1.11 15.30 9.23
N SER A 181 1.33 15.52 10.53
CA SER A 181 2.21 16.60 11.02
C SER A 181 3.65 16.39 10.54
N LEU A 182 4.17 15.15 10.68
CA LEU A 182 5.49 14.77 10.19
C LEU A 182 5.61 14.89 8.67
N ASN A 183 4.60 14.48 7.91
CA ASN A 183 4.58 14.66 6.46
C ASN A 183 4.66 16.14 6.07
N SER A 184 3.93 17.02 6.76
CA SER A 184 3.99 18.47 6.51
C SER A 184 5.37 19.03 6.83
N LEU A 185 5.93 18.61 7.97
CA LEU A 185 7.24 19.02 8.46
C LEU A 185 8.38 18.65 7.50
N VAL A 186 8.42 17.41 7.00
CA VAL A 186 9.50 16.97 6.08
C VAL A 186 9.39 17.56 4.68
N ASN A 187 8.25 18.16 4.33
CA ASN A 187 8.02 18.83 3.06
C ASN A 187 8.09 20.37 3.17
N ASP A 188 8.31 20.93 4.37
CA ASP A 188 8.51 22.36 4.54
C ASP A 188 9.94 22.77 4.20
N MET A 189 10.12 23.33 3.00
CA MET A 189 11.41 23.82 2.52
C MET A 189 11.79 25.19 3.08
N SER A 190 10.86 25.89 3.74
CA SER A 190 11.08 27.25 4.26
C SER A 190 11.74 27.25 5.64
N SER A 191 11.53 26.19 6.42
CA SER A 191 12.06 26.04 7.78
C SER A 191 12.83 24.73 7.90
N PRO A 192 14.17 24.73 7.70
CA PRO A 192 14.97 23.52 7.85
C PRO A 192 14.91 23.01 9.29
N LEU A 193 14.72 21.70 9.44
CA LEU A 193 14.61 21.05 10.74
C LEU A 193 15.87 21.23 11.59
N ARG A 194 15.67 21.63 12.85
CA ARG A 194 16.73 21.61 13.86
C ARG A 194 16.90 20.19 14.38
N TYR A 195 18.12 19.88 14.81
CA TYR A 195 18.42 18.53 15.30
C TYR A 195 17.62 18.18 16.56
N GLU A 196 17.37 19.16 17.42
CA GLU A 196 16.57 19.01 18.63
C GLU A 196 15.11 18.64 18.31
N GLU A 197 14.55 19.17 17.22
CA GLU A 197 13.21 18.81 16.73
C GLU A 197 13.19 17.38 16.19
N VAL A 198 14.23 16.98 15.45
CA VAL A 198 14.37 15.59 14.98
C VAL A 198 14.34 14.60 16.14
N MET A 199 15.12 14.86 17.20
CA MET A 199 15.15 14.01 18.39
C MET A 199 13.79 13.96 19.10
N HIS A 200 13.09 15.10 19.19
CA HIS A 200 11.76 15.15 19.79
C HIS A 200 10.75 14.27 19.02
N TYR A 201 10.73 14.37 17.70
CA TYR A 201 9.84 13.56 16.88
C TYR A 201 10.24 12.08 16.85
N GLU A 202 11.54 11.76 16.92
CA GLU A 202 12.03 10.38 17.10
C GLU A 202 11.45 9.74 18.37
N GLU A 203 11.46 10.46 19.49
CA GLU A 203 10.88 9.99 20.76
C GLU A 203 9.38 9.71 20.62
N LEU A 204 8.63 10.63 19.98
CA LEU A 204 7.20 10.45 19.73
C LEU A 204 6.92 9.23 18.84
N ILE A 205 7.67 9.06 17.75
CA ILE A 205 7.53 7.91 16.86
C ILE A 205 7.83 6.60 17.60
N THR A 206 8.90 6.58 18.41
CA THR A 206 9.30 5.42 19.20
C THR A 206 8.22 5.06 20.22
N LYS A 207 7.60 6.06 20.86
CA LYS A 207 6.47 5.86 21.77
C LYS A 207 5.26 5.25 21.07
N GLU A 208 4.91 5.70 19.87
CA GLU A 208 3.81 5.08 19.10
C GLU A 208 4.14 3.65 18.66
N LEU A 209 5.38 3.37 18.24
CA LEU A 209 5.83 2.02 17.89
C LEU A 209 5.72 1.03 19.06
N GLN A 210 5.98 1.49 20.29
CA GLN A 210 5.86 0.67 21.51
C GLN A 210 4.42 0.30 21.85
N LYS A 211 3.41 1.06 21.39
CA LYS A 211 2.00 0.76 21.61
C LYS A 211 1.46 -0.33 20.67
N LEU A 212 2.20 -0.67 19.62
CA LEU A 212 1.74 -1.63 18.63
C LEU A 212 1.65 -3.04 19.22
N PRO A 213 0.50 -3.73 19.04
CA PRO A 213 0.24 -5.02 19.69
C PRO A 213 1.10 -6.15 19.12
N PRO A 214 1.35 -7.22 19.89
CA PRO A 214 2.21 -8.33 19.48
C PRO A 214 1.48 -9.38 18.63
N TRP A 215 0.70 -8.97 17.61
CA TRP A 215 -0.01 -9.91 16.73
C TRP A 215 0.90 -10.82 15.90
N SER A 216 2.21 -10.53 15.89
CA SER A 216 3.21 -11.28 15.12
C SER A 216 3.62 -12.63 15.73
N SER A 217 3.22 -12.92 16.98
CA SER A 217 3.61 -14.13 17.72
C SER A 217 2.46 -15.10 18.00
N VAL A 218 1.21 -14.65 17.82
CA VAL A 218 0.05 -15.54 17.95
C VAL A 218 0.11 -16.47 16.76
N ARG A 219 0.40 -17.76 17.02
CA ARG A 219 0.26 -18.82 16.03
C ARG A 219 -1.14 -18.70 15.47
N SER A 220 -1.27 -18.14 14.27
CA SER A 220 -2.50 -18.10 13.52
C SER A 220 -3.14 -19.47 13.60
N HIS A 221 -4.44 -19.54 13.87
CA HIS A 221 -5.16 -20.78 13.62
C HIS A 221 -4.75 -21.31 12.23
N PRO A 222 -4.60 -22.61 12.02
CA PRO A 222 -4.06 -23.17 10.77
C PRO A 222 -4.80 -22.74 9.48
N ASN A 223 -5.95 -22.08 9.61
CA ASN A 223 -6.77 -21.54 8.52
C ASN A 223 -6.79 -20.00 8.44
N GLU A 224 -6.08 -19.26 9.30
CA GLU A 224 -6.05 -17.80 9.23
C GLU A 224 -4.94 -17.32 8.30
N PRO A 225 -5.26 -16.66 7.17
CA PRO A 225 -4.26 -16.06 6.30
C PRO A 225 -3.44 -15.05 7.08
N GLY A 226 -2.15 -14.86 6.74
CA GLY A 226 -1.20 -13.98 7.44
C GLY A 226 -1.50 -12.47 7.38
N LEU A 227 -2.77 -12.08 7.53
CA LEU A 227 -3.31 -10.73 7.56
C LEU A 227 -2.92 -10.00 8.85
N SER A 228 -2.93 -10.67 10.00
CA SER A 228 -2.50 -10.08 11.27
C SER A 228 -1.03 -9.65 11.25
N LEU A 229 -0.17 -10.49 10.67
CA LEU A 229 1.24 -10.18 10.43
C LEU A 229 1.39 -9.01 9.46
N ALA A 230 0.66 -9.01 8.33
CA ALA A 230 0.71 -7.93 7.36
C ALA A 230 0.22 -6.59 7.94
N ALA A 231 -0.89 -6.59 8.68
CA ALA A 231 -1.41 -5.42 9.37
C ALA A 231 -0.39 -4.88 10.37
N ARG A 232 0.19 -5.76 11.21
CA ARG A 232 1.20 -5.36 12.19
C ARG A 232 2.46 -4.79 11.54
N THR A 233 2.92 -5.39 10.44
CA THR A 233 4.06 -4.89 9.67
C THR A 233 3.77 -3.54 9.05
N LEU A 234 2.59 -3.33 8.46
CA LEU A 234 2.25 -2.05 7.85
C LEU A 234 2.18 -0.93 8.89
N LEU A 235 1.56 -1.17 10.06
CA LEU A 235 1.52 -0.22 11.19
C LEU A 235 2.92 0.18 11.67
N ASP A 236 3.87 -0.75 11.62
CA ASP A 236 5.25 -0.53 12.01
C ASP A 236 6.00 0.32 10.97
N VAL A 237 5.98 -0.15 9.73
CA VAL A 237 6.70 0.43 8.59
C VAL A 237 6.23 1.86 8.34
N GLN A 238 4.91 2.11 8.45
CA GLN A 238 4.36 3.44 8.20
C GLN A 238 4.84 4.51 9.21
N LEU A 239 5.30 4.10 10.39
CA LEU A 239 5.94 4.95 11.40
C LEU A 239 7.45 5.00 11.21
N ARG A 240 8.12 3.85 11.03
CA ARG A 240 9.58 3.79 10.85
C ARG A 240 10.08 4.53 9.63
N GLN A 241 9.28 4.64 8.56
CA GLN A 241 9.66 5.47 7.41
C GLN A 241 9.94 6.94 7.79
N PHE A 242 9.29 7.46 8.83
CA PHE A 242 9.53 8.83 9.31
C PHE A 242 10.86 8.97 10.06
N LEU A 243 11.32 7.92 10.76
CA LEU A 243 12.68 7.93 11.34
C LEU A 243 13.72 8.11 10.24
N ILE A 244 13.58 7.38 9.12
CA ILE A 244 14.44 7.55 7.96
C ILE A 244 14.32 8.96 7.38
N MET A 245 13.11 9.47 7.15
CA MET A 245 12.92 10.79 6.53
C MET A 245 13.49 11.93 7.39
N LEU A 246 13.37 11.87 8.71
CA LEU A 246 13.88 12.88 9.64
C LEU A 246 15.40 12.85 9.77
N HIS A 247 16.00 11.66 9.90
CA HIS A 247 17.44 11.53 10.13
C HIS A 247 18.26 11.54 8.85
N ALA A 248 17.68 11.20 7.68
CA ALA A 248 18.45 11.09 6.43
C ALA A 248 19.22 12.38 6.05
N PRO A 249 18.68 13.61 6.19
CA PRO A 249 19.45 14.82 5.92
C PRO A 249 20.73 14.95 6.77
N PHE A 250 20.70 14.50 8.02
CA PHE A 250 21.84 14.51 8.94
C PHE A 250 22.78 13.32 8.70
N ALA A 251 22.23 12.15 8.40
CA ALA A 251 22.99 10.93 8.09
C ALA A 251 23.83 11.08 6.81
N ARG A 252 23.33 11.85 5.83
CA ARG A 252 24.01 12.11 4.55
C ARG A 252 25.22 13.02 4.66
N GLN A 253 25.42 13.71 5.78
CA GLN A 253 26.54 14.61 5.94
C GLN A 253 27.84 13.81 6.13
N ALA A 254 28.86 14.17 5.35
CA ALA A 254 30.20 13.58 5.42
C ALA A 254 31.00 14.06 6.65
N GLU A 255 30.46 14.97 7.44
CA GLU A 255 31.11 15.41 8.67
C GLU A 255 30.89 14.39 9.79
N SER A 256 31.96 13.96 10.45
CA SER A 256 31.90 13.01 11.55
C SER A 256 31.62 13.70 12.89
N THR A 257 30.44 14.30 13.03
CA THR A 257 29.92 14.78 14.32
C THR A 257 29.11 13.67 15.00
N SER A 258 29.06 13.64 16.33
CA SER A 258 28.26 12.67 17.10
C SER A 258 26.79 12.60 16.64
N ARG A 259 26.20 13.75 16.28
CA ARG A 259 24.83 13.87 15.74
C ARG A 259 24.64 13.15 14.40
N HIS A 260 25.63 13.24 13.51
CA HIS A 260 25.59 12.60 12.20
C HIS A 260 25.81 11.09 12.33
N SER A 261 26.75 10.65 13.17
CA SER A 261 26.94 9.23 13.48
C SER A 261 25.69 8.60 14.10
N PHE A 262 25.05 9.28 15.05
CA PHE A 262 23.78 8.83 15.63
C PHE A 262 22.68 8.73 14.58
N SER A 263 22.51 9.76 13.73
CA SER A 263 21.51 9.73 12.65
C SER A 263 21.75 8.63 11.62
N ARG A 264 23.02 8.28 11.34
CA ARG A 264 23.37 7.12 10.50
C ARG A 264 22.93 5.82 11.15
N MET A 265 23.13 5.65 12.46
CA MET A 265 22.67 4.49 13.21
C MET A 265 21.15 4.37 13.17
N VAL A 266 20.41 5.43 13.50
CA VAL A 266 18.94 5.42 13.48
C VAL A 266 18.40 5.09 12.08
N CYS A 267 18.96 5.69 11.03
CA CYS A 267 18.59 5.36 9.65
C CYS A 267 18.85 3.90 9.32
N PHE A 268 20.01 3.35 9.73
CA PHE A 268 20.36 1.96 9.48
C PHE A 268 19.44 0.99 10.24
N ASP A 269 19.19 1.23 11.52
CA ASP A 269 18.32 0.40 12.36
C ASP A 269 16.87 0.40 11.84
N ALA A 270 16.34 1.57 11.46
CA ALA A 270 15.02 1.67 10.85
C ALA A 270 14.95 0.95 9.49
N ALA A 271 15.96 1.14 8.62
CA ALA A 271 16.00 0.54 7.29
C ALA A 271 16.13 -0.99 7.33
N SER A 272 17.03 -1.52 8.18
CA SER A 272 17.22 -2.95 8.38
C SER A 272 15.96 -3.61 8.94
N SER A 273 15.34 -3.00 9.96
CA SER A 273 14.07 -3.48 10.52
C SER A 273 12.94 -3.54 9.49
N ILE A 274 12.84 -2.53 8.61
CA ILE A 274 11.87 -2.56 7.51
C ILE A 274 12.16 -3.74 6.58
N ILE A 275 13.42 -3.91 6.12
CA ILE A 275 13.78 -5.00 5.20
C ILE A 275 13.48 -6.38 5.81
N ASP A 276 13.81 -6.60 7.08
CA ASP A 276 13.54 -7.88 7.76
C ASP A 276 12.05 -8.17 7.88
N GLN A 277 11.23 -7.15 8.15
CA GLN A 277 9.77 -7.33 8.22
C GLN A 277 9.18 -7.71 6.86
N TYR A 278 9.64 -7.08 5.77
CA TYR A 278 9.22 -7.48 4.42
C TYR A 278 9.73 -8.88 4.04
N ALA A 279 10.96 -9.23 4.42
CA ALA A 279 11.51 -10.57 4.18
C ALA A 279 10.66 -11.66 4.86
N ARG A 280 10.30 -11.46 6.14
CA ARG A 280 9.41 -12.35 6.89
C ARG A 280 8.03 -12.51 6.23
N LEU A 281 7.46 -11.42 5.71
CA LEU A 281 6.20 -11.49 4.97
C LEU A 281 6.34 -12.27 3.66
N SER A 282 7.42 -12.05 2.92
CA SER A 282 7.71 -12.77 1.67
C SER A 282 7.94 -14.27 1.89
N GLU A 283 8.58 -14.64 3.00
CA GLU A 283 8.75 -16.04 3.44
C GLU A 283 7.39 -16.69 3.77
N SER A 284 6.44 -15.93 4.33
CA SER A 284 5.07 -16.39 4.58
C SER A 284 4.17 -16.44 3.32
N ASN A 285 4.75 -16.25 2.13
CA ASN A 285 4.04 -16.19 0.85
C ASN A 285 3.00 -15.04 0.75
N ASN A 286 3.13 -14.01 1.60
CA ASN A 286 2.30 -12.81 1.55
C ASN A 286 3.04 -11.68 0.83
N LEU A 287 2.76 -11.51 -0.47
CA LEU A 287 3.37 -10.47 -1.30
C LEU A 287 2.57 -9.16 -1.33
N MET A 288 1.50 -9.03 -0.54
CA MET A 288 0.59 -7.87 -0.62
C MET A 288 1.34 -6.56 -0.39
N LEU A 289 2.07 -6.44 0.72
CA LEU A 289 2.82 -5.22 1.03
C LEU A 289 3.95 -4.97 0.04
N LEU A 290 4.60 -6.03 -0.45
CA LEU A 290 5.68 -5.92 -1.45
C LEU A 290 5.20 -5.22 -2.73
N LEU A 291 3.94 -5.44 -3.13
CA LEU A 291 3.32 -4.83 -4.30
C LEU A 291 2.71 -3.45 -4.00
N LEU A 292 2.11 -3.29 -2.83
CA LEU A 292 1.43 -2.06 -2.41
C LEU A 292 2.41 -0.91 -2.13
N ARG A 293 3.54 -1.21 -1.51
CA ARG A 293 4.47 -0.23 -0.93
C ARG A 293 5.87 -0.33 -1.56
N HIS A 294 6.71 0.68 -1.29
CA HIS A 294 8.11 0.73 -1.77
C HIS A 294 9.10 1.03 -0.64
N ASP A 295 8.72 0.82 0.63
CA ASP A 295 9.55 1.15 1.79
C ASP A 295 10.86 0.36 1.79
N TYR A 296 10.81 -0.93 1.48
CA TYR A 296 12.00 -1.80 1.39
C TYR A 296 13.03 -1.31 0.35
N PHE A 297 12.57 -0.73 -0.76
CA PHE A 297 13.46 -0.13 -1.76
C PHE A 297 14.14 1.13 -1.22
N ARG A 298 13.39 2.02 -0.55
CA ARG A 298 13.94 3.23 0.08
C ARG A 298 14.93 2.87 1.19
N SER A 299 14.60 1.87 2.02
CA SER A 299 15.48 1.33 3.05
C SER A 299 16.79 0.79 2.45
N ALA A 300 16.71 0.04 1.35
CA ALA A 300 17.91 -0.47 0.67
C ALA A 300 18.80 0.66 0.12
N LEU A 301 18.21 1.73 -0.44
CA LEU A 301 18.96 2.92 -0.86
C LEU A 301 19.66 3.60 0.31
N VAL A 302 18.97 3.75 1.44
CA VAL A 302 19.52 4.36 2.66
C VAL A 302 20.68 3.53 3.20
N ILE A 303 20.56 2.20 3.24
CA ILE A 303 21.68 1.32 3.60
C ILE A 303 22.83 1.52 2.62
N CYS A 304 22.58 1.50 1.30
CA CYS A 304 23.64 1.73 0.32
C CYS A 304 24.39 3.05 0.55
N GLN A 305 23.64 4.12 0.81
CA GLN A 305 24.18 5.44 1.06
C GLN A 305 24.98 5.51 2.37
N ASN A 306 24.43 4.99 3.46
CA ASN A 306 25.10 4.96 4.75
C ASN A 306 26.42 4.16 4.67
N SER A 307 26.39 2.99 4.03
CA SER A 307 27.59 2.17 3.83
C SER A 307 28.66 2.92 3.03
N TYR A 308 28.28 3.60 1.95
CA TYR A 308 29.22 4.35 1.12
C TYR A 308 29.88 5.51 1.89
N ILE A 309 29.08 6.26 2.66
CA ILE A 309 29.60 7.34 3.50
C ILE A 309 30.57 6.77 4.55
N SER A 310 30.19 5.70 5.25
CA SER A 310 31.04 5.07 6.25
C SER A 310 32.37 4.54 5.70
N LEU A 311 32.41 4.08 4.44
CA LEU A 311 33.66 3.70 3.78
C LEU A 311 34.55 4.92 3.46
N THR A 312 33.94 6.07 3.19
CA THR A 312 34.67 7.30 2.90
C THR A 312 35.21 7.96 4.17
N LEU A 313 34.49 7.81 5.29
CA LEU A 313 34.89 8.35 6.59
C LEU A 313 35.87 7.40 7.29
N GLN A 314 37.17 7.68 7.15
CA GLN A 314 38.26 6.90 7.75
C GLN A 314 38.17 6.70 9.29
N ASN A 315 37.29 7.42 9.99
CA ASN A 315 37.15 7.39 11.46
C ASN A 315 35.91 6.64 12.00
N ASP A 316 35.00 6.11 11.17
CA ASP A 316 33.77 5.44 11.64
C ASP A 316 33.96 3.90 11.69
N LEU A 317 34.80 3.44 12.61
CA LEU A 317 35.21 2.02 12.78
C LEU A 317 34.03 1.05 12.99
N LEU A 318 32.91 1.52 13.54
CA LEU A 318 31.73 0.70 13.83
C LEU A 318 30.92 0.32 12.58
N LEU A 319 30.91 1.14 11.54
CA LEU A 319 30.19 0.81 10.30
C LEU A 319 31.10 0.14 9.26
N SER A 320 32.39 0.47 9.21
CA SER A 320 33.33 -0.17 8.26
C SER A 320 33.50 -1.67 8.52
N SER A 321 33.48 -2.09 9.80
CA SER A 321 33.54 -3.49 10.22
C SER A 321 32.27 -4.31 9.90
N ASN A 322 31.13 -3.66 9.65
CA ASN A 322 29.84 -4.29 9.41
C ASN A 322 29.45 -4.38 7.92
N THR A 323 30.41 -4.24 7.01
CA THR A 323 30.08 -4.15 5.59
C THR A 323 29.42 -5.42 5.01
N SER A 324 29.73 -6.59 5.55
CA SER A 324 29.04 -7.84 5.21
C SER A 324 27.54 -7.76 5.51
N VAL A 325 27.18 -7.25 6.69
CA VAL A 325 25.79 -7.09 7.13
C VAL A 325 25.03 -6.15 6.20
N PHE A 326 25.64 -5.05 5.76
CA PHE A 326 25.02 -4.15 4.78
C PHE A 326 24.74 -4.85 3.46
N ILE A 327 25.71 -5.62 2.95
CA ILE A 327 25.55 -6.39 1.72
C ILE A 327 24.41 -7.40 1.86
N ASP A 328 24.28 -8.08 3.00
CA ASP A 328 23.22 -9.06 3.24
C ASP A 328 21.82 -8.42 3.18
N TYR A 329 21.63 -7.24 3.79
CA TYR A 329 20.36 -6.51 3.67
C TYR A 329 20.06 -6.03 2.24
N ILE A 330 21.10 -5.60 1.51
CA ILE A 330 20.97 -5.23 0.10
C ILE A 330 20.57 -6.43 -0.76
N GLU A 331 21.13 -7.61 -0.50
CA GLU A 331 20.77 -8.86 -1.18
C GLU A 331 19.32 -9.29 -0.89
N LYS A 332 18.88 -9.19 0.38
CA LYS A 332 17.47 -9.40 0.74
C LYS A 332 16.55 -8.47 -0.05
N ALA A 333 16.89 -7.18 -0.12
CA ALA A 333 16.12 -6.21 -0.89
C ALA A 333 16.10 -6.49 -2.40
N LEU A 334 17.21 -6.95 -2.97
CA LEU A 334 17.28 -7.39 -4.36
C LEU A 334 16.36 -8.58 -4.60
N SER A 335 16.39 -9.61 -3.75
CA SER A 335 15.48 -10.75 -3.86
C SER A 335 14.01 -10.33 -3.87
N MET A 336 13.63 -9.38 -3.01
CA MET A 336 12.27 -8.84 -2.96
C MET A 336 11.90 -8.03 -4.22
N LEU A 337 12.84 -7.27 -4.78
CA LEU A 337 12.65 -6.56 -6.05
C LEU A 337 12.51 -7.54 -7.22
N GLU A 338 13.26 -8.64 -7.22
CA GLU A 338 13.13 -9.74 -8.19
C GLU A 338 11.75 -10.39 -8.10
N ASP A 339 11.28 -10.71 -6.89
CA ASP A 339 9.92 -11.24 -6.65
C ASP A 339 8.84 -10.31 -7.20
N ARG A 340 8.98 -9.01 -6.95
CA ARG A 340 8.07 -8.00 -7.51
C ARG A 340 8.07 -8.05 -9.03
N ILE A 341 9.24 -8.00 -9.69
CA ILE A 341 9.33 -8.08 -11.15
C ILE A 341 8.65 -9.35 -11.68
N VAL A 342 8.82 -10.48 -11.00
CA VAL A 342 8.15 -11.73 -11.39
C VAL A 342 6.62 -11.56 -11.32
N GLN A 343 6.06 -10.92 -10.30
CA GLN A 343 4.61 -10.80 -10.20
C GLN A 343 3.98 -9.85 -11.23
N ILE A 344 4.61 -8.70 -11.50
CA ILE A 344 3.98 -7.64 -12.33
C ILE A 344 4.60 -7.47 -13.72
N GLY A 345 5.82 -7.97 -13.96
CA GLY A 345 6.58 -7.79 -15.20
C GLY A 345 7.33 -6.46 -15.32
N THR A 346 7.19 -5.55 -14.35
CA THR A 346 7.83 -4.24 -14.32
C THR A 346 8.56 -3.98 -12.98
N GLY A 347 9.35 -2.89 -12.91
CA GLY A 347 10.14 -2.52 -11.72
C GLY A 347 11.65 -2.60 -11.89
N TYR A 348 12.13 -2.87 -13.11
CA TYR A 348 13.56 -3.00 -13.43
C TYR A 348 14.42 -1.81 -12.99
N THR A 349 13.88 -0.59 -13.04
CA THR A 349 14.61 0.62 -12.63
C THR A 349 15.01 0.58 -11.15
N HIS A 350 14.11 0.18 -10.25
CA HIS A 350 14.43 0.07 -8.83
C HIS A 350 15.45 -1.04 -8.58
N HIS A 351 15.27 -2.18 -9.23
CA HIS A 351 16.21 -3.31 -9.16
C HIS A 351 17.61 -2.94 -9.68
N TRP A 352 17.69 -2.18 -10.79
CA TRP A 352 18.95 -1.65 -11.31
C TRP A 352 19.65 -0.73 -10.30
N TYR A 353 18.93 0.22 -9.69
CA TYR A 353 19.54 1.13 -8.72
C TYR A 353 20.16 0.41 -7.53
N ILE A 354 19.48 -0.59 -6.97
CA ILE A 354 20.03 -1.36 -5.85
C ILE A 354 21.17 -2.27 -6.32
N SER A 355 21.08 -2.87 -7.51
CA SER A 355 22.14 -3.72 -8.06
C SER A 355 23.42 -2.91 -8.35
N ALA A 356 23.28 -1.71 -8.89
CA ALA A 356 24.38 -0.77 -9.10
C ALA A 356 24.96 -0.27 -7.77
N GLY A 357 24.11 0.06 -6.79
CA GLY A 357 24.54 0.44 -5.44
C GLY A 357 25.36 -0.64 -4.77
N ARG A 358 24.92 -1.91 -4.86
CA ARG A 358 25.68 -3.07 -4.38
C ARG A 358 27.05 -3.19 -5.04
N ALA A 359 27.11 -3.12 -6.37
CA ALA A 359 28.37 -3.20 -7.09
C ALA A 359 29.31 -2.08 -6.67
N LEU A 360 28.82 -0.84 -6.61
CA LEU A 360 29.59 0.32 -6.15
C LEU A 360 30.20 0.10 -4.75
N LEU A 361 29.44 -0.47 -3.82
CA LEU A 361 29.96 -0.78 -2.48
C LEU A 361 31.06 -1.85 -2.52
N ARG A 362 30.90 -2.90 -3.32
CA ARG A 362 31.95 -3.93 -3.46
C ARG A 362 33.21 -3.41 -4.14
N LEU A 363 33.07 -2.51 -5.12
CA LEU A 363 34.18 -1.80 -5.73
C LEU A 363 34.95 -0.96 -4.71
N ALA A 364 34.25 -0.25 -3.85
CA ALA A 364 34.86 0.56 -2.79
C ALA A 364 35.64 -0.29 -1.77
N LEU A 365 35.24 -1.56 -1.58
CA LEU A 365 35.92 -2.51 -0.69
C LEU A 365 37.07 -3.27 -1.34
N SER A 366 37.02 -3.46 -2.66
CA SER A 366 37.98 -4.30 -3.40
C SER A 366 38.31 -3.69 -4.76
N LEU A 367 39.47 -3.04 -4.84
CA LEU A 367 39.91 -2.31 -6.04
C LEU A 367 40.26 -3.23 -7.21
N ASP A 368 40.62 -4.50 -6.95
CA ASP A 368 41.13 -5.43 -7.97
C ASP A 368 40.06 -6.10 -8.86
N GLN A 369 38.75 -6.00 -8.54
CA GLN A 369 37.68 -6.75 -9.22
C GLN A 369 36.69 -5.87 -10.00
N SER A 370 37.15 -4.69 -10.46
CA SER A 370 36.22 -3.63 -10.87
C SER A 370 35.30 -3.95 -12.05
N THR A 371 35.87 -4.56 -13.09
CA THR A 371 35.13 -4.98 -14.27
C THR A 371 34.16 -6.13 -13.96
N GLN A 372 34.53 -7.03 -13.04
CA GLN A 372 33.73 -8.20 -12.69
C GLN A 372 32.45 -7.81 -11.92
N GLU A 373 32.56 -6.92 -10.92
CA GLU A 373 31.40 -6.47 -10.12
C GLU A 373 30.43 -5.62 -10.97
N SER A 374 30.96 -4.78 -11.86
CA SER A 374 30.15 -4.02 -12.81
C SER A 374 29.38 -4.93 -13.77
N GLY A 375 30.04 -5.98 -14.30
CA GLY A 375 29.40 -6.99 -15.13
C GLY A 375 28.28 -7.75 -14.41
N GLN A 376 28.52 -8.16 -13.16
CA GLN A 376 27.51 -8.86 -12.35
C GLN A 376 26.22 -8.04 -12.13
N ALA A 377 26.35 -6.72 -11.94
CA ALA A 377 25.19 -5.86 -11.78
C ALA A 377 24.32 -5.81 -13.04
N VAL A 378 24.96 -5.73 -14.22
CA VAL A 378 24.26 -5.77 -15.52
C VAL A 378 23.63 -7.14 -15.74
N ASP A 379 24.38 -8.22 -15.49
CA ASP A 379 23.91 -9.60 -15.65
C ASP A 379 22.72 -9.91 -14.76
N ARG A 380 22.65 -9.36 -13.55
CA ARG A 380 21.49 -9.54 -12.66
C ARG A 380 20.22 -8.94 -13.25
N VAL A 381 20.29 -7.74 -13.80
CA VAL A 381 19.13 -7.12 -14.47
C VAL A 381 18.78 -7.86 -15.75
N ALA A 382 19.77 -8.22 -16.56
CA ALA A 382 19.57 -8.99 -17.79
C ALA A 382 18.88 -10.34 -17.51
N ARG A 383 19.25 -11.04 -16.43
CA ARG A 383 18.61 -12.29 -16.00
C ARG A 383 17.11 -12.13 -15.75
N GLN A 384 16.66 -11.00 -15.19
CA GLN A 384 15.22 -10.76 -14.99
C GLN A 384 14.49 -10.53 -16.32
N TYR A 385 15.10 -9.81 -17.28
CA TYR A 385 14.55 -9.69 -18.63
C TYR A 385 14.46 -11.05 -19.33
N TYR A 386 15.53 -11.86 -19.28
CA TYR A 386 15.51 -13.21 -19.86
C TYR A 386 14.45 -14.12 -19.20
N ARG A 387 14.23 -14.00 -17.89
CA ARG A 387 13.16 -14.72 -17.17
C ARG A 387 11.77 -14.35 -17.72
N VAL A 388 11.50 -13.07 -17.94
CA VAL A 388 10.23 -12.60 -18.51
C VAL A 388 10.10 -12.99 -19.99
N MET A 389 11.17 -12.87 -20.78
CA MET A 389 11.19 -13.25 -22.20
C MET A 389 11.04 -14.76 -22.42
N SER A 390 11.59 -15.60 -21.55
CA SER A 390 11.44 -17.06 -21.63
C SER A 390 10.05 -17.57 -21.23
N SER A 391 9.25 -16.72 -20.58
CA SER A 391 7.92 -17.05 -20.06
C SER A 391 6.79 -16.37 -20.84
N GLN A 392 7.05 -15.97 -22.09
CA GLN A 392 6.07 -15.38 -22.98
C GLN A 392 5.00 -16.41 -23.39
N VAL A 393 3.80 -15.91 -23.69
CA VAL A 393 2.71 -16.69 -24.26
C VAL A 393 2.19 -16.03 -25.53
N GLU A 394 1.64 -16.84 -26.43
CA GLU A 394 0.96 -16.33 -27.64
C GLU A 394 -0.27 -15.51 -27.25
N ILE A 395 -0.57 -14.48 -28.05
CA ILE A 395 -1.58 -13.46 -27.73
C ILE A 395 -2.97 -14.09 -27.62
N GLU A 396 -3.28 -15.05 -28.46
CA GLU A 396 -4.55 -15.77 -28.52
C GLU A 396 -4.83 -16.55 -27.23
N ILE A 397 -3.85 -17.35 -26.79
CA ILE A 397 -3.91 -18.10 -25.53
C ILE A 397 -3.98 -17.14 -24.34
N ALA A 398 -3.27 -16.02 -24.43
CA ALA A 398 -3.24 -15.05 -23.37
C ALA A 398 -4.59 -14.33 -23.19
N LYS A 399 -5.29 -13.99 -24.29
CA LYS A 399 -6.65 -13.43 -24.25
C LYS A 399 -7.61 -14.36 -23.54
N GLU A 400 -7.62 -15.64 -23.92
CA GLU A 400 -8.47 -16.64 -23.28
C GLU A 400 -8.22 -16.68 -21.77
N LYS A 401 -6.95 -16.73 -21.36
CA LYS A 401 -6.57 -16.75 -19.93
C LYS A 401 -6.87 -15.46 -19.18
N ILE A 402 -6.80 -14.30 -19.82
CA ILE A 402 -7.12 -13.02 -19.16
C ILE A 402 -8.61 -12.97 -18.84
N ILE A 403 -9.45 -13.40 -19.79
CA ILE A 403 -10.91 -13.36 -19.71
C ILE A 403 -11.46 -14.50 -18.83
N THR A 404 -10.90 -15.71 -18.93
CA THR A 404 -11.34 -16.85 -18.12
C THR A 404 -10.97 -16.66 -16.64
N LEU A 405 -12.00 -16.73 -15.81
CA LEU A 405 -11.87 -16.78 -14.36
C LEU A 405 -11.37 -18.17 -13.94
N PRO A 406 -10.40 -18.30 -13.02
CA PRO A 406 -10.06 -19.60 -12.47
C PRO A 406 -11.27 -20.24 -11.77
N GLU A 407 -11.72 -21.41 -12.24
CA GLU A 407 -12.91 -22.15 -11.74
C GLU A 407 -12.91 -22.31 -10.20
N ASN A 408 -11.74 -22.46 -9.59
CA ASN A 408 -11.62 -22.67 -8.13
C ASN A 408 -11.91 -21.42 -7.27
N ARG A 409 -11.94 -20.20 -7.83
CA ARG A 409 -12.39 -18.99 -7.10
C ARG A 409 -13.85 -18.65 -7.39
N MET A 410 -14.46 -19.26 -8.40
CA MET A 410 -15.87 -19.09 -8.68
C MET A 410 -16.74 -19.77 -7.63
N ASN A 411 -16.42 -20.98 -7.13
CA ASN A 411 -17.32 -21.66 -6.19
C ASN A 411 -17.58 -20.89 -4.88
N ALA A 412 -16.63 -20.07 -4.41
CA ALA A 412 -16.84 -19.20 -3.24
C ALA A 412 -17.66 -17.91 -3.55
N ILE A 413 -17.75 -17.51 -4.82
CA ILE A 413 -18.51 -16.33 -5.28
C ILE A 413 -19.90 -16.75 -5.82
N TYR A 414 -20.01 -17.96 -6.38
CA TYR A 414 -21.20 -18.53 -7.00
C TYR A 414 -22.18 -19.14 -6.00
N GLU A 415 -21.77 -19.45 -4.76
CA GLU A 415 -22.75 -19.77 -3.71
C GLU A 415 -23.71 -18.58 -3.43
N HIS A 416 -23.38 -17.36 -3.89
CA HIS A 416 -24.19 -16.16 -3.70
C HIS A 416 -24.61 -15.41 -4.97
N SER A 417 -24.30 -15.87 -6.19
CA SER A 417 -24.70 -15.13 -7.39
C SER A 417 -25.00 -16.04 -8.59
N LYS A 418 -26.26 -15.98 -9.07
CA LYS A 418 -26.70 -16.61 -10.33
C LYS A 418 -26.34 -15.66 -11.49
N LEU A 419 -25.31 -15.98 -12.26
CA LEU A 419 -24.97 -15.26 -13.49
C LEU A 419 -25.24 -16.14 -14.75
N PRO A 420 -25.86 -15.62 -15.82
CA PRO A 420 -26.18 -16.40 -17.02
C PRO A 420 -24.98 -16.60 -17.97
N ASN A 421 -25.02 -17.70 -18.73
CA ASN A 421 -23.93 -18.29 -19.50
C ASN A 421 -23.70 -17.74 -20.93
N GLU A 422 -24.17 -16.55 -21.29
CA GLU A 422 -24.20 -16.12 -22.72
C GLU A 422 -23.42 -14.84 -22.99
N LEU A 423 -22.08 -14.90 -23.14
CA LEU A 423 -21.26 -13.74 -23.58
C LEU A 423 -20.05 -14.09 -24.48
N LEU A 424 -20.09 -15.21 -25.20
CA LEU A 424 -19.10 -15.51 -26.26
C LEU A 424 -19.63 -15.01 -27.61
N ASP A 425 -19.35 -13.75 -27.98
CA ASP A 425 -19.51 -13.28 -29.37
C ASP A 425 -18.14 -13.26 -30.09
N PRO A 426 -17.93 -13.94 -31.25
CA PRO A 426 -16.59 -14.29 -31.73
C PRO A 426 -15.86 -13.25 -32.59
N LEU A 427 -16.32 -12.01 -32.77
CA LEU A 427 -15.74 -11.12 -33.78
C LEU A 427 -15.60 -9.66 -33.33
N GLY A 428 -14.35 -9.23 -33.08
CA GLY A 428 -13.91 -7.86 -33.39
C GLY A 428 -13.72 -6.86 -32.24
N SER A 429 -12.87 -7.15 -31.24
CA SER A 429 -12.17 -6.17 -30.38
C SER A 429 -11.25 -6.94 -29.40
N PRO A 430 -10.02 -6.47 -29.07
CA PRO A 430 -9.09 -7.20 -28.19
C PRO A 430 -9.50 -7.21 -26.71
N PHE A 431 -10.57 -6.50 -26.36
CA PHE A 431 -11.17 -6.47 -25.03
C PHE A 431 -12.69 -6.57 -25.19
N PRO A 432 -13.42 -7.24 -24.27
CA PRO A 432 -14.88 -7.14 -24.24
C PRO A 432 -15.25 -5.66 -24.23
N ASP A 433 -16.17 -5.26 -25.11
CA ASP A 433 -16.63 -3.87 -25.20
C ASP A 433 -17.06 -3.42 -23.79
N SER A 434 -16.66 -2.20 -23.39
CA SER A 434 -17.01 -1.65 -22.07
C SER A 434 -18.52 -1.73 -21.85
N ASN A 435 -19.29 -1.61 -22.92
CA ASN A 435 -20.74 -1.76 -22.94
C ASN A 435 -21.24 -3.15 -22.51
N ALA A 436 -20.55 -4.23 -22.88
CA ALA A 436 -20.92 -5.60 -22.50
C ALA A 436 -20.66 -5.88 -21.01
N LEU A 437 -19.58 -5.31 -20.46
CA LEU A 437 -19.31 -5.36 -19.02
C LEU A 437 -20.25 -4.45 -18.22
N ASN A 438 -20.67 -3.30 -18.78
CA ASN A 438 -21.65 -2.43 -18.14
C ASN A 438 -23.04 -3.10 -18.05
N ALA A 439 -23.44 -3.87 -19.07
CA ALA A 439 -24.71 -4.61 -19.09
C ALA A 439 -24.83 -5.64 -17.95
N LEU A 440 -23.69 -6.22 -17.49
CA LEU A 440 -23.64 -7.11 -16.33
C LEU A 440 -23.98 -6.41 -15.01
N PHE A 441 -23.68 -5.11 -14.88
CA PHE A 441 -23.95 -4.34 -13.66
C PHE A 441 -25.33 -3.67 -13.68
N GLU A 442 -25.90 -3.40 -14.86
CA GLU A 442 -27.23 -2.77 -14.99
C GLU A 442 -28.41 -3.70 -14.66
N GLN A 443 -28.21 -5.03 -14.67
CA GLN A 443 -29.28 -6.00 -14.42
C GLN A 443 -29.53 -6.34 -12.94
N THR A 444 -28.79 -5.73 -12.00
CA THR A 444 -28.93 -6.02 -10.56
C THR A 444 -29.72 -4.90 -9.88
N ASP A 445 -30.80 -5.23 -9.17
CA ASP A 445 -31.53 -4.26 -8.36
C ASP A 445 -30.63 -3.81 -7.19
N MET A 446 -30.10 -2.59 -7.29
CA MET A 446 -29.02 -2.09 -6.44
C MET A 446 -29.52 -1.76 -5.01
N ASN A 447 -30.81 -1.49 -4.84
CA ASN A 447 -31.34 -1.03 -3.55
C ASN A 447 -31.31 -2.13 -2.48
N ASP A 448 -31.60 -3.38 -2.83
CA ASP A 448 -31.59 -4.51 -1.89
C ASP A 448 -30.16 -4.94 -1.51
N PHE A 449 -29.16 -4.61 -2.34
CA PHE A 449 -27.77 -5.04 -2.15
C PHE A 449 -26.89 -3.98 -1.46
N PHE A 450 -27.20 -2.69 -1.63
CA PHE A 450 -26.28 -1.61 -1.26
C PHE A 450 -26.74 -0.67 -0.14
N GLY A 451 -27.93 -0.89 0.43
CA GLY A 451 -28.46 -0.11 1.56
C GLY A 451 -29.04 1.26 1.17
N ASP A 452 -29.33 2.10 2.16
CA ASP A 452 -29.95 3.42 1.96
C ASP A 452 -28.95 4.45 1.40
N PRO A 453 -29.17 4.99 0.17
CA PRO A 453 -28.27 5.98 -0.42
C PRO A 453 -28.32 7.35 0.29
N GLU A 454 -29.38 7.68 1.03
CA GLU A 454 -29.50 8.97 1.72
C GLU A 454 -28.43 9.15 2.80
N VAL A 455 -27.94 8.05 3.36
CA VAL A 455 -26.91 8.03 4.40
C VAL A 455 -25.50 8.30 3.84
N TRP A 456 -25.34 8.45 2.53
CA TRP A 456 -24.04 8.56 1.85
C TRP A 456 -23.85 9.85 1.05
N VAL A 457 -24.82 10.78 1.13
CA VAL A 457 -24.81 12.07 0.43
C VAL A 457 -24.96 13.22 1.43
N PHE A 458 -24.18 14.30 1.25
CA PHE A 458 -24.15 15.41 2.21
C PHE A 458 -25.51 16.10 2.35
N ASP A 459 -26.16 16.43 1.23
CA ASP A 459 -27.41 17.20 1.22
C ASP A 459 -28.56 16.49 1.97
N SER A 460 -28.58 15.16 1.96
CA SER A 460 -29.57 14.35 2.68
C SER A 460 -29.31 14.34 4.19
N LEU A 461 -28.04 14.33 4.59
CA LEU A 461 -27.63 14.19 6.00
C LEU A 461 -27.54 15.52 6.75
N TYR A 462 -27.12 16.59 6.07
CA TYR A 462 -26.91 17.91 6.64
C TYR A 462 -27.73 18.95 5.87
N PRO A 463 -29.05 19.02 6.09
CA PRO A 463 -29.89 20.06 5.50
C PRO A 463 -29.29 21.44 5.80
N MET A 464 -29.27 22.33 4.81
CA MET A 464 -28.73 23.69 4.94
C MET A 464 -29.33 24.49 6.11
N GLU A 465 -30.50 24.10 6.60
CA GLU A 465 -31.18 24.71 7.76
C GLU A 465 -30.60 24.28 9.12
N SER A 466 -29.73 23.25 9.13
CA SER A 466 -29.13 22.65 10.34
C SER A 466 -27.63 22.91 10.52
N LEU A 467 -27.01 23.61 9.57
CA LEU A 467 -25.62 24.11 9.59
C LEU A 467 -25.61 25.58 10.03
#